data_AF-A0A399XWW9-F1
#
_entry.id   AF-A0A399XWW9-F1
#
_cell.length_a   1.000
_cell.length_b   1.000
_cell.length_c   1.000
_cell.angle_alpha   90.00
_cell.angle_beta   90.00
_cell.angle_gamma   90.00
#
_symmetry.space_group_name_H-M   'P 1'
#
loop_
_entity.id
_entity.type
_entity.pdbx_description
1 polymer ?
#
loop_
_entity_poly.entity_id
_entity_poly.type
_entity_poly.pdbx_seq_one_letter_code
_entity_poly.pdbx_strand_id
1 'polypeptide(L)'
;MAEVLGGPGGELEAALLEKKAAGRKVLIAYLTGAFPSVEGCVALMREVADAGADLIELGIPFSDPVMDGPVIQRASEAALQSGTAPADVLECVRLADVPIPVAVMTYFNPVFRHGLERFASDCSESGVGGVIIPDLPLEESGEWEEIAKGVGVAPILLAAPNAADERLAEVCERSRGFVYAISLLGVTGERDSLSEVASAIAGRLAPMTNLVVALGLGISTPEQAAEACQVADGVVVGSAIVKRVLEDHGSPAELVAAMRAAMDAEKDPHCLLCRAERVTHWFYDDDECWIAECDQCDTPMVVWRSHGMPADEVADRLKAKLESVAIEVYGEKGYWFDPMMRNIPDHFHCHVRPAGGFFGPGSPLATG
;
A
#
# COMPACT_ATOMS: atom_id res chain seq x y z
N MET A 1 -2.44 -20.45 22.86
CA MET A 1 -1.89 -19.14 22.43
C MET A 1 -0.66 -19.45 21.61
N ALA A 2 -0.56 -18.93 20.38
CA ALA A 2 0.66 -19.09 19.60
C ALA A 2 1.85 -18.51 20.39
N GLU A 3 2.97 -19.20 20.35
CA GLU A 3 4.20 -18.77 21.01
C GLU A 3 4.68 -17.44 20.39
N VAL A 4 4.78 -16.41 21.22
CA VAL A 4 5.31 -15.10 20.80
C VAL A 4 6.80 -15.27 20.59
N LEU A 5 7.28 -14.96 19.38
CA LEU A 5 8.70 -15.02 19.09
C LEU A 5 9.45 -14.01 19.96
N GLY A 6 10.63 -14.40 20.47
CA GLY A 6 11.59 -13.45 21.00
C GLY A 6 12.37 -12.77 19.87
N GLY A 7 13.13 -11.73 20.20
CA GLY A 7 14.03 -11.07 19.25
C GLY A 7 13.31 -10.22 18.19
N PRO A 8 14.01 -9.86 17.09
CA PRO A 8 13.53 -8.93 16.09
C PRO A 8 12.18 -9.32 15.46
N GLY A 9 11.90 -10.62 15.30
CA GLY A 9 10.64 -11.10 14.74
C GLY A 9 9.44 -10.95 15.67
N GLY A 10 9.65 -11.06 16.97
CA GLY A 10 8.63 -10.72 17.97
C GLY A 10 8.30 -9.23 17.96
N GLU A 11 9.33 -8.39 17.84
CA GLU A 11 9.19 -6.92 17.78
C GLU A 11 8.47 -6.48 16.50
N LEU A 12 8.80 -7.09 15.35
CA LEU A 12 8.10 -6.88 14.09
C LEU A 12 6.61 -7.24 14.21
N GLU A 13 6.31 -8.45 14.68
CA GLU A 13 4.93 -8.91 14.83
C GLU A 13 4.13 -8.00 15.78
N ALA A 14 4.72 -7.64 16.93
CA ALA A 14 4.10 -6.76 17.91
C ALA A 14 3.82 -5.36 17.35
N ALA A 15 4.78 -4.76 16.62
CA ALA A 15 4.62 -3.45 16.01
C ALA A 15 3.46 -3.43 15.01
N LEU A 16 3.34 -4.46 14.16
CA LEU A 16 2.26 -4.58 13.19
C LEU A 16 0.89 -4.80 13.86
N LEU A 17 0.84 -5.66 14.89
CA LEU A 17 -0.37 -5.91 15.65
C LEU A 17 -0.85 -4.67 16.43
N GLU A 18 0.07 -3.83 16.92
CA GLU A 18 -0.28 -2.56 17.56
C GLU A 18 -1.00 -1.62 16.57
N LYS A 19 -0.51 -1.51 15.33
CA LYS A 19 -1.18 -0.69 14.29
C LYS A 19 -2.57 -1.23 13.97
N LYS A 20 -2.68 -2.54 13.76
CA LYS A 20 -3.97 -3.21 13.52
C LYS A 20 -4.95 -2.98 14.67
N ALA A 21 -4.50 -3.11 15.92
CA ALA A 21 -5.34 -2.87 17.10
C ALA A 21 -5.78 -1.40 17.24
N ALA A 22 -4.96 -0.46 16.78
CA ALA A 22 -5.29 0.96 16.72
C ALA A 22 -6.17 1.33 15.49
N GLY A 23 -6.54 0.36 14.65
CA GLY A 23 -7.30 0.60 13.42
C GLY A 23 -6.48 1.24 12.29
N ARG A 24 -5.16 1.38 12.46
CA ARG A 24 -4.26 1.94 11.45
C ARG A 24 -3.81 0.86 10.47
N LYS A 25 -3.89 1.16 9.18
CA LYS A 25 -3.49 0.27 8.09
C LYS A 25 -1.98 0.23 7.91
N VAL A 26 -1.43 -0.95 7.67
CA VAL A 26 0.02 -1.18 7.53
C VAL A 26 0.47 -0.89 6.10
N LEU A 27 1.53 -0.08 5.93
CA LEU A 27 2.22 0.12 4.65
C LEU A 27 3.60 -0.53 4.70
N ILE A 28 3.82 -1.48 3.80
CA ILE A 28 5.10 -2.17 3.63
C ILE A 28 5.76 -1.64 2.36
N ALA A 29 6.91 -0.99 2.52
CA ALA A 29 7.69 -0.44 1.41
C ALA A 29 8.78 -1.43 1.00
N TYR A 30 8.72 -1.96 -0.23
CA TYR A 30 9.77 -2.82 -0.76
C TYR A 30 10.86 -2.01 -1.47
N LEU A 31 12.11 -2.33 -1.15
CA LEU A 31 13.32 -1.79 -1.78
C LEU A 31 14.23 -2.94 -2.23
N THR A 32 14.94 -2.75 -3.35
CA THR A 32 16.04 -3.65 -3.71
C THR A 32 17.22 -3.37 -2.78
N GLY A 33 17.64 -4.38 -2.02
CA GLY A 33 18.71 -4.28 -1.03
C GLY A 33 20.06 -3.89 -1.65
N ALA A 34 20.81 -3.04 -0.94
CA ALA A 34 22.11 -2.50 -1.38
C ALA A 34 22.11 -1.82 -2.77
N PHE A 35 20.93 -1.40 -3.26
CA PHE A 35 20.77 -0.65 -4.51
C PHE A 35 20.40 0.82 -4.22
N PRO A 36 20.99 1.82 -4.91
CA PRO A 36 22.07 1.69 -5.90
C PRO A 36 23.47 1.42 -5.30
N SER A 37 23.61 1.58 -3.99
CA SER A 37 24.76 1.15 -3.17
C SER A 37 24.26 0.86 -1.75
N VAL A 38 25.13 0.39 -0.85
CA VAL A 38 24.79 0.24 0.58
C VAL A 38 24.35 1.58 1.17
N GLU A 39 25.11 2.65 0.93
CA GLU A 39 24.79 4.00 1.43
C GLU A 39 23.49 4.54 0.82
N GLY A 40 23.28 4.30 -0.48
CA GLY A 40 22.05 4.67 -1.16
C GLY A 40 20.83 3.94 -0.61
N CYS A 41 20.96 2.63 -0.38
CA CYS A 41 19.90 1.81 0.21
C CYS A 41 19.57 2.27 1.63
N VAL A 42 20.57 2.53 2.47
CA VAL A 42 20.38 3.09 3.83
C VAL A 42 19.65 4.44 3.79
N ALA A 43 20.00 5.33 2.86
CA ALA A 43 19.29 6.60 2.70
C ALA A 43 17.83 6.37 2.30
N LEU A 44 17.57 5.49 1.33
CA LEU A 44 16.21 5.15 0.89
C LEU A 44 15.38 4.52 2.01
N MET A 45 15.97 3.66 2.84
CA MET A 45 15.30 3.06 4.00
C MET A 45 14.82 4.13 4.98
N ARG A 46 15.65 5.14 5.26
CA ARG A 46 15.25 6.28 6.11
C ARG A 46 14.16 7.11 5.46
N GLU A 47 14.28 7.39 4.17
CA GLU A 47 13.29 8.16 3.42
C GLU A 47 11.91 7.51 3.45
N VAL A 48 11.80 6.19 3.21
CA VAL A 48 10.50 5.51 3.25
C VAL A 48 9.96 5.37 4.67
N ALA A 49 10.83 5.23 5.68
CA ALA A 49 10.41 5.23 7.08
C ALA A 49 9.82 6.58 7.50
N ASP A 50 10.54 7.68 7.21
CA ASP A 50 10.10 9.06 7.50
C ASP A 50 8.82 9.43 6.73
N ALA A 51 8.63 8.88 5.53
CA ALA A 51 7.44 9.07 4.70
C ALA A 51 6.19 8.29 5.19
N GLY A 52 6.31 7.45 6.22
CA GLY A 52 5.17 6.72 6.80
C GLY A 52 5.11 5.22 6.48
N ALA A 53 6.25 4.65 6.06
CA ALA A 53 6.63 3.25 6.24
C ALA A 53 6.16 2.66 7.58
N ASP A 54 5.47 1.52 7.63
CA ASP A 54 5.30 0.75 8.88
C ASP A 54 6.26 -0.46 8.95
N LEU A 55 6.69 -0.95 7.79
CA LEU A 55 7.68 -2.02 7.62
C LEU A 55 8.48 -1.75 6.35
N ILE A 56 9.77 -2.08 6.36
CA ILE A 56 10.59 -2.13 5.15
C ILE A 56 10.77 -3.59 4.75
N GLU A 57 10.53 -3.91 3.47
CA GLU A 57 10.87 -5.19 2.87
C GLU A 57 12.09 -5.02 1.97
N LEU A 58 13.23 -5.60 2.33
CA LEU A 58 14.45 -5.55 1.53
C LEU A 58 14.62 -6.82 0.71
N GLY A 59 14.58 -6.68 -0.61
CA GLY A 59 14.90 -7.79 -1.52
C GLY A 59 16.40 -8.03 -1.60
N ILE A 60 16.86 -9.25 -1.34
CA ILE A 60 18.23 -9.68 -1.70
C ILE A 60 18.25 -9.97 -3.20
N PRO A 61 19.04 -9.24 -4.01
CA PRO A 61 19.13 -9.46 -5.45
C PRO A 61 19.48 -10.91 -5.79
N PHE A 62 18.76 -11.49 -6.75
CA PHE A 62 18.97 -12.86 -7.21
C PHE A 62 19.08 -12.91 -8.74
N SER A 63 19.87 -13.86 -9.25
CA SER A 63 20.15 -14.00 -10.69
C SER A 63 18.97 -14.54 -11.49
N ASP A 64 18.10 -15.33 -10.86
CA ASP A 64 16.97 -15.99 -11.50
C ASP A 64 15.64 -15.65 -10.78
N PRO A 65 15.25 -14.37 -10.68
CA PRO A 65 14.13 -13.93 -9.87
C PRO A 65 12.77 -14.16 -10.57
N VAL A 66 12.33 -15.41 -10.64
CA VAL A 66 11.15 -15.83 -11.43
C VAL A 66 9.82 -15.28 -10.95
N MET A 67 9.72 -14.86 -9.69
CA MET A 67 8.50 -14.30 -9.08
C MET A 67 8.47 -12.77 -9.13
N ASP A 68 9.55 -12.12 -9.56
CA ASP A 68 9.64 -10.65 -9.55
C ASP A 68 9.10 -10.06 -10.85
N GLY A 69 8.48 -8.89 -10.77
CA GLY A 69 8.10 -8.12 -11.96
C GLY A 69 9.32 -7.50 -12.67
N PRO A 70 9.19 -7.10 -13.96
CA PRO A 70 10.32 -6.65 -14.78
C PRO A 70 11.06 -5.40 -14.25
N VAL A 71 10.42 -4.59 -13.40
CA VAL A 71 11.07 -3.46 -12.72
C VAL A 71 12.03 -3.95 -11.65
N ILE A 72 11.58 -4.87 -10.79
CA ILE A 72 12.39 -5.44 -9.71
C ILE A 72 13.51 -6.30 -10.30
N GLN A 73 13.23 -7.08 -11.36
CA GLN A 73 14.26 -7.85 -12.07
C GLN A 73 15.42 -6.95 -12.56
N ARG A 74 15.11 -5.80 -13.18
CA ARG A 74 16.13 -4.84 -13.65
C ARG A 74 16.91 -4.20 -12.51
N ALA A 75 16.26 -3.87 -11.40
CA ALA A 75 16.95 -3.35 -10.21
C ALA A 75 17.89 -4.39 -9.59
N SER A 76 17.43 -5.64 -9.48
CA SER A 76 18.24 -6.77 -9.02
C SER A 76 19.44 -7.02 -9.96
N GLU A 77 19.22 -6.99 -11.27
CA GLU A 77 20.30 -7.10 -12.26
C GLU A 77 21.35 -5.98 -12.09
N ALA A 78 20.92 -4.72 -11.97
CA ALA A 78 21.82 -3.59 -11.78
C ALA A 78 22.61 -3.68 -10.46
N ALA A 79 21.97 -4.14 -9.38
CA ALA A 79 22.62 -4.38 -8.09
C ALA A 79 23.68 -5.50 -8.20
N LEU A 80 23.36 -6.62 -8.86
CA LEU A 80 24.27 -7.75 -9.07
C LEU A 80 25.46 -7.37 -9.97
N GLN A 81 25.24 -6.58 -11.02
CA GLN A 81 26.31 -6.05 -11.88
C GLN A 81 27.28 -5.14 -11.10
N SER A 82 26.81 -4.52 -10.03
CA SER A 82 27.62 -3.71 -9.11
C SER A 82 28.35 -4.54 -8.04
N GLY A 83 28.19 -5.87 -8.06
CA GLY A 83 28.86 -6.80 -7.14
C GLY A 83 28.14 -7.03 -5.82
N THR A 84 26.87 -6.64 -5.70
CA THR A 84 26.07 -6.80 -4.47
C THR A 84 26.01 -8.26 -4.04
N ALA A 85 26.30 -8.51 -2.76
CA ALA A 85 26.15 -9.79 -2.09
C ALA A 85 25.09 -9.72 -0.98
N PRO A 86 24.54 -10.87 -0.51
CA PRO A 86 23.59 -10.89 0.61
C PRO A 86 24.11 -10.18 1.87
N ALA A 87 25.41 -10.25 2.14
CA ALA A 87 26.04 -9.57 3.27
C ALA A 87 25.91 -8.04 3.21
N ASP A 88 25.92 -7.45 2.01
CA ASP A 88 25.75 -6.00 1.83
C ASP A 88 24.32 -5.58 2.16
N VAL A 89 23.33 -6.43 1.86
CA VAL A 89 21.92 -6.19 2.20
C VAL A 89 21.73 -6.24 3.72
N LEU A 90 22.33 -7.23 4.39
CA LEU A 90 22.31 -7.30 5.86
C LEU A 90 23.04 -6.11 6.50
N GLU A 91 24.12 -5.62 5.88
CA GLU A 91 24.81 -4.41 6.32
C GLU A 91 23.92 -3.15 6.19
N CYS A 92 23.09 -3.06 5.15
CA CYS A 92 22.09 -1.98 5.05
C CYS A 92 21.17 -1.97 6.28
N VAL A 93 20.71 -3.13 6.74
CA VAL A 93 19.86 -3.24 7.94
C VAL A 93 20.58 -2.75 9.19
N ARG A 94 21.85 -3.13 9.38
CA ARG A 94 22.66 -2.69 10.53
C ARG A 94 22.88 -1.17 10.54
N LEU A 95 23.06 -0.56 9.37
CA LEU A 95 23.40 0.85 9.22
C LEU A 95 22.17 1.78 9.14
N ALA A 96 20.99 1.25 8.80
CA ALA A 96 19.80 2.05 8.54
C ALA A 96 19.38 2.89 9.75
N ASP A 97 19.41 2.30 10.95
CA ASP A 97 18.93 2.94 12.19
C ASP A 97 17.56 3.60 12.00
N VAL A 98 16.57 2.79 11.60
CA VAL A 98 15.19 3.21 11.35
C VAL A 98 14.28 2.78 12.49
N PRO A 99 13.23 3.57 12.83
CA PRO A 99 12.34 3.27 13.95
C PRO A 99 11.29 2.19 13.64
N ILE A 100 11.35 1.58 12.46
CA ILE A 100 10.39 0.59 11.98
C ILE A 100 11.09 -0.74 11.67
N PRO A 101 10.39 -1.88 11.84
CA PRO A 101 10.97 -3.19 11.57
C PRO A 101 11.37 -3.36 10.09
N VAL A 102 12.32 -4.27 9.86
CA VAL A 102 12.79 -4.65 8.53
C VAL A 102 12.60 -6.16 8.33
N ALA A 103 11.99 -6.53 7.22
CA ALA A 103 11.95 -7.89 6.70
C ALA A 103 12.84 -8.02 5.47
N VAL A 104 13.31 -9.23 5.20
CA VAL A 104 14.09 -9.55 3.99
C VAL A 104 13.30 -10.51 3.10
N MET A 105 13.25 -10.23 1.80
CA MET A 105 12.76 -11.14 0.79
C MET A 105 13.93 -11.71 0.00
N THR A 106 13.99 -13.03 -0.18
CA THR A 106 14.99 -13.66 -1.04
C THR A 106 14.49 -15.01 -1.57
N TYR A 107 15.14 -15.53 -2.60
CA TYR A 107 14.87 -16.86 -3.12
C TYR A 107 15.59 -17.93 -2.28
N PHE A 108 15.13 -19.17 -2.33
CA PHE A 108 15.65 -20.24 -1.49
C PHE A 108 17.11 -20.56 -1.77
N ASN A 109 17.54 -20.50 -3.04
CA ASN A 109 18.91 -20.87 -3.41
C ASN A 109 20.00 -20.02 -2.69
N PRO A 110 19.93 -18.68 -2.62
CA PRO A 110 20.80 -17.88 -1.76
C PRO A 110 20.87 -18.37 -0.30
N VAL A 111 19.71 -18.67 0.31
CA VAL A 111 19.62 -19.17 1.69
C VAL A 111 20.29 -20.53 1.83
N PHE A 112 19.99 -21.46 0.93
CA PHE A 112 20.55 -22.81 0.92
C PHE A 112 22.07 -22.81 0.72
N ARG A 113 22.59 -21.97 -0.19
CA ARG A 113 24.03 -21.83 -0.44
C ARG A 113 24.76 -21.21 0.74
N HIS A 114 24.13 -20.28 1.44
CA HIS A 114 24.67 -19.68 2.67
C HIS A 114 24.64 -20.65 3.85
N GLY A 115 23.64 -21.54 3.88
CA GLY A 115 23.33 -22.48 4.96
C GLY A 115 22.25 -21.89 5.88
N LEU A 116 21.19 -22.64 6.14
CA LEU A 116 19.97 -22.15 6.79
C LEU A 116 20.24 -21.55 8.17
N GLU A 117 20.99 -22.24 9.03
CA GLU A 117 21.28 -21.78 10.40
C GLU A 117 22.16 -20.52 10.40
N ARG A 118 23.16 -20.47 9.52
CA ARG A 118 24.02 -19.29 9.38
C ARG A 118 23.23 -18.11 8.86
N PHE A 119 22.39 -18.33 7.86
CA PHE A 119 21.59 -17.27 7.27
C PHE A 119 20.60 -16.70 8.29
N ALA A 120 19.92 -17.57 9.05
CA ALA A 120 19.00 -17.14 10.09
C ALA A 120 19.73 -16.37 11.22
N SER A 121 20.90 -16.84 11.66
CA SER A 121 21.73 -16.15 12.66
C SER A 121 22.16 -14.77 12.17
N ASP A 122 22.68 -14.69 10.94
CA ASP A 122 23.14 -13.43 10.35
C ASP A 122 21.97 -12.45 10.18
N CYS A 123 20.78 -12.92 9.80
CA CYS A 123 19.56 -12.11 9.77
C CYS A 123 19.23 -11.55 11.16
N SER A 124 19.15 -12.41 12.17
CA SER A 124 18.82 -12.02 13.55
C SER A 124 19.82 -11.00 14.11
N GLU A 125 21.12 -11.27 13.97
CA GLU A 125 22.21 -10.40 14.42
C GLU A 125 22.24 -9.04 13.71
N SER A 126 21.69 -8.97 12.50
CA SER A 126 21.59 -7.73 11.73
C SER A 126 20.34 -6.92 12.05
N GLY A 127 19.41 -7.46 12.85
CA GLY A 127 18.13 -6.82 13.17
C GLY A 127 16.99 -7.13 12.19
N VAL A 128 17.15 -8.13 11.31
CA VAL A 128 16.07 -8.57 10.43
C VAL A 128 14.97 -9.26 11.24
N GLY A 129 13.77 -8.68 11.22
CA GLY A 129 12.61 -9.20 11.95
C GLY A 129 11.94 -10.39 11.27
N GLY A 130 11.97 -10.46 9.94
CA GLY A 130 11.31 -11.53 9.22
C GLY A 130 11.94 -11.83 7.87
N VAL A 131 11.68 -13.03 7.37
CA VAL A 131 12.18 -13.49 6.07
C VAL A 131 11.05 -14.09 5.26
N ILE A 132 11.00 -13.68 4.00
CA ILE A 132 10.07 -14.15 2.98
C ILE A 132 10.88 -14.95 1.94
N ILE A 133 10.52 -16.22 1.74
CA ILE A 133 11.12 -17.10 0.72
C ILE A 133 10.03 -17.56 -0.24
N PRO A 134 9.74 -16.83 -1.33
CA PRO A 134 8.54 -17.01 -2.13
C PRO A 134 8.53 -18.33 -2.92
N ASP A 135 9.70 -18.90 -3.20
CA ASP A 135 9.91 -20.14 -3.93
C ASP A 135 10.09 -21.37 -3.02
N LEU A 136 9.99 -21.22 -1.70
CA LEU A 136 10.02 -22.34 -0.75
C LEU A 136 8.58 -22.81 -0.44
N PRO A 137 8.15 -23.98 -0.95
CA PRO A 137 6.81 -24.48 -0.72
C PRO A 137 6.59 -24.83 0.75
N LEU A 138 5.35 -24.72 1.21
CA LEU A 138 4.98 -24.96 2.61
C LEU A 138 5.39 -26.36 3.09
N GLU A 139 5.32 -27.36 2.22
CA GLU A 139 5.72 -28.75 2.46
C GLU A 139 7.20 -28.88 2.83
N GLU A 140 8.06 -28.03 2.26
CA GLU A 140 9.52 -28.06 2.45
C GLU A 140 10.00 -27.00 3.45
N SER A 141 9.13 -26.05 3.81
CA SER A 141 9.49 -24.92 4.69
C SER A 141 9.73 -25.27 6.17
N GLY A 142 9.36 -26.48 6.62
CA GLY A 142 9.39 -26.85 8.05
C GLY A 142 10.76 -26.67 8.71
N GLU A 143 11.84 -27.12 8.06
CA GLU A 143 13.21 -26.97 8.57
C GLU A 143 13.62 -25.49 8.69
N TRP A 144 13.32 -24.69 7.67
CA TRP A 144 13.55 -23.25 7.69
C TRP A 144 12.78 -22.56 8.82
N GLU A 145 11.51 -22.90 8.99
CA GLU A 145 10.67 -22.31 10.03
C GLU A 145 11.20 -22.58 11.43
N GLU A 146 11.59 -23.81 11.73
CA GLU A 146 12.14 -24.17 13.04
C GLU A 146 13.43 -23.40 13.33
N ILE A 147 14.34 -23.32 12.34
CA ILE A 147 15.60 -22.60 12.46
C ILE A 147 15.37 -21.10 12.67
N ALA A 148 14.54 -20.48 11.83
CA ALA A 148 14.24 -19.05 11.91
C ALA A 148 13.60 -18.67 13.25
N LYS A 149 12.58 -19.44 13.68
CA LYS A 149 11.92 -19.25 14.98
C LYS A 149 12.91 -19.40 16.14
N GLY A 150 13.83 -20.36 16.06
CA GLY A 150 14.86 -20.62 17.07
C GLY A 150 15.83 -19.46 17.32
N VAL A 151 16.02 -18.57 16.33
CA VAL A 151 16.86 -17.36 16.44
C VAL A 151 16.05 -16.06 16.49
N GLY A 152 14.74 -16.14 16.65
CA GLY A 152 13.87 -14.98 16.77
C GLY A 152 13.59 -14.24 15.46
N VAL A 153 13.71 -14.91 14.31
CA VAL A 153 13.33 -14.38 12.99
C VAL A 153 11.98 -14.96 12.59
N ALA A 154 11.06 -14.11 12.13
CA ALA A 154 9.73 -14.53 11.70
C ALA A 154 9.75 -15.16 10.30
N PRO A 155 9.37 -16.45 10.12
CA PRO A 155 9.07 -16.97 8.79
C PRO A 155 7.72 -16.41 8.30
N ILE A 156 7.78 -15.53 7.31
CA ILE A 156 6.60 -14.91 6.69
C ILE A 156 6.21 -15.75 5.48
N LEU A 157 4.99 -16.32 5.51
CA LEU A 157 4.53 -17.23 4.47
C LEU A 157 3.52 -16.56 3.53
N LEU A 158 3.46 -17.07 2.30
CA LEU A 158 2.63 -16.55 1.24
C LEU A 158 1.28 -17.25 1.18
N ALA A 159 0.21 -16.47 1.08
CA ALA A 159 -1.14 -16.92 0.81
C ALA A 159 -1.53 -16.56 -0.62
N ALA A 160 -1.82 -17.56 -1.44
CA ALA A 160 -2.26 -17.37 -2.82
C ALA A 160 -3.80 -17.50 -2.94
N PRO A 161 -4.47 -16.70 -3.77
CA PRO A 161 -5.93 -16.69 -3.88
C PRO A 161 -6.53 -18.00 -4.39
N ASN A 162 -5.76 -18.79 -5.16
CA ASN A 162 -6.19 -20.08 -5.69
C ASN A 162 -5.93 -21.26 -4.74
N ALA A 163 -5.31 -21.04 -3.58
CA ALA A 163 -5.10 -22.08 -2.58
C ALA A 163 -6.44 -22.53 -1.97
N ALA A 164 -6.54 -23.80 -1.57
CA ALA A 164 -7.69 -24.32 -0.82
C ALA A 164 -7.77 -23.70 0.59
N ASP A 165 -8.95 -23.68 1.22
CA ASP A 165 -9.10 -23.08 2.56
C ASP A 165 -8.26 -23.81 3.61
N GLU A 166 -8.09 -25.13 3.49
CA GLU A 166 -7.23 -25.91 4.39
C GLU A 166 -5.77 -25.47 4.27
N ARG A 167 -5.32 -25.18 3.05
CA ARG A 167 -3.97 -24.65 2.78
C ARG A 167 -3.81 -23.26 3.37
N LEU A 168 -4.80 -22.38 3.22
CA LEU A 168 -4.77 -21.03 3.78
C LEU A 168 -4.75 -21.04 5.31
N ALA A 169 -5.52 -21.93 5.93
CA ALA A 169 -5.51 -22.12 7.38
C ALA A 169 -4.13 -22.57 7.88
N GLU A 170 -3.49 -23.50 7.17
CA GLU A 170 -2.14 -23.98 7.50
C GLU A 170 -1.09 -22.85 7.37
N VAL A 171 -1.17 -22.05 6.29
CA VAL A 171 -0.32 -20.85 6.11
C VAL A 171 -0.53 -19.87 7.27
N CYS A 172 -1.78 -19.59 7.64
CA CYS A 172 -2.11 -18.68 8.74
C CYS A 172 -1.57 -19.16 10.10
N GLU A 173 -1.62 -20.45 10.38
CA GLU A 173 -1.15 -21.04 11.63
C GLU A 173 0.39 -21.01 11.75
N ARG A 174 1.08 -21.30 10.63
CA ARG A 174 2.54 -21.45 10.58
C ARG A 174 3.29 -20.13 10.44
N SER A 175 2.65 -19.12 9.84
CA SER A 175 3.21 -17.78 9.67
C SER A 175 3.54 -17.10 10.98
N ARG A 176 4.55 -16.23 10.95
CA ARG A 176 4.85 -15.24 11.99
C ARG A 176 5.12 -13.89 11.33
N GLY A 177 5.04 -12.81 12.11
CA GLY A 177 5.15 -11.44 11.60
C GLY A 177 3.85 -10.98 10.95
N PHE A 178 3.60 -11.43 9.72
CA PHE A 178 2.36 -11.17 8.99
C PHE A 178 2.07 -12.29 7.98
N VAL A 179 0.85 -12.32 7.45
CA VAL A 179 0.50 -13.19 6.31
C VAL A 179 0.58 -12.37 5.03
N TYR A 180 1.42 -12.79 4.10
CA TYR A 180 1.60 -12.11 2.83
C TYR A 180 0.63 -12.66 1.80
N ALA A 181 -0.45 -11.94 1.49
CA ALA A 181 -1.37 -12.33 0.42
C ALA A 181 -0.88 -11.79 -0.92
N ILE A 182 -0.52 -12.70 -1.84
CA ILE A 182 0.05 -12.36 -3.15
C ILE A 182 -0.96 -12.55 -4.28
N SER A 183 -0.76 -11.85 -5.40
CA SER A 183 -1.38 -12.22 -6.68
C SER A 183 -0.41 -13.07 -7.48
N LEU A 184 -0.92 -14.10 -8.15
CA LEU A 184 -0.13 -14.78 -9.17
C LEU A 184 0.05 -13.84 -10.37
N LEU A 185 1.28 -13.40 -10.61
CA LEU A 185 1.66 -12.73 -11.84
C LEU A 185 1.36 -13.65 -13.03
N GLY A 186 0.66 -13.14 -14.04
CA GLY A 186 0.55 -13.80 -15.34
C GLY A 186 -0.68 -14.67 -15.61
N VAL A 187 -1.71 -14.65 -14.74
CA VAL A 187 -3.01 -15.29 -15.02
C VAL A 187 -4.13 -14.26 -15.21
N THR A 188 -3.85 -13.13 -15.85
CA THR A 188 -4.90 -12.20 -16.28
C THR A 188 -5.51 -12.68 -17.60
N GLY A 189 -6.24 -13.79 -17.51
CA GLY A 189 -7.26 -14.16 -18.48
C GLY A 189 -8.62 -13.88 -17.84
N GLU A 190 -9.28 -12.82 -18.31
CA GLU A 190 -10.66 -12.42 -18.00
C GLU A 190 -10.92 -11.65 -16.68
N ARG A 191 -11.40 -10.41 -16.87
CA ARG A 191 -12.44 -9.67 -16.11
C ARG A 191 -12.32 -9.34 -14.62
N ASP A 192 -11.38 -9.87 -13.85
CA ASP A 192 -11.35 -9.51 -12.42
C ASP A 192 -10.54 -8.23 -12.17
N SER A 193 -11.17 -7.25 -11.53
CA SER A 193 -10.52 -6.04 -11.04
C SER A 193 -9.60 -6.38 -9.86
N LEU A 194 -8.51 -5.60 -9.67
CA LEU A 194 -7.60 -5.72 -8.53
C LEU A 194 -8.35 -5.79 -7.17
N SER A 195 -9.45 -5.05 -7.09
CA SER A 195 -10.38 -4.96 -5.96
C SER A 195 -11.06 -6.29 -5.63
N GLU A 196 -11.49 -7.06 -6.63
CA GLU A 196 -12.20 -8.33 -6.44
C GLU A 196 -11.25 -9.41 -5.91
N VAL A 197 -10.04 -9.49 -6.48
CA VAL A 197 -9.00 -10.43 -6.00
C VAL A 197 -8.59 -10.08 -4.57
N ALA A 198 -8.36 -8.80 -4.28
CA ALA A 198 -8.06 -8.30 -2.94
C ALA A 198 -9.15 -8.68 -1.93
N SER A 199 -10.41 -8.41 -2.27
CA SER A 199 -11.57 -8.70 -1.41
C SER A 199 -11.73 -10.18 -1.16
N ALA A 200 -11.56 -11.01 -2.20
CA ALA A 200 -11.73 -12.45 -2.10
C ALA A 200 -10.69 -13.09 -1.18
N ILE A 201 -9.40 -12.77 -1.34
CA ILE A 201 -8.35 -13.38 -0.50
C ILE A 201 -8.34 -12.80 0.91
N ALA A 202 -8.51 -11.48 1.07
CA ALA A 202 -8.53 -10.85 2.39
C ALA A 202 -9.72 -11.34 3.21
N GLY A 203 -10.92 -11.46 2.60
CA GLY A 203 -12.11 -11.98 3.26
C GLY A 203 -11.98 -13.44 3.71
N ARG A 204 -11.22 -14.27 2.97
CA ARG A 204 -10.92 -15.66 3.35
C ARG A 204 -9.91 -15.75 4.48
N LEU A 205 -8.88 -14.90 4.48
CA LEU A 205 -7.80 -14.91 5.49
C LEU A 205 -8.22 -14.27 6.82
N ALA A 206 -9.06 -13.23 6.79
CA ALA A 206 -9.49 -12.48 7.98
C ALA A 206 -10.02 -13.37 9.13
N PRO A 207 -10.87 -14.40 8.91
CA PRO A 207 -11.33 -15.28 9.99
C PRO A 207 -10.30 -16.36 10.40
N MET A 208 -9.21 -16.54 9.65
CA MET A 208 -8.22 -17.61 9.87
C MET A 208 -7.03 -17.19 10.72
N THR A 209 -6.77 -15.89 10.87
CA THR A 209 -5.60 -15.38 11.60
C THR A 209 -5.85 -14.06 12.32
N ASN A 210 -5.11 -13.83 13.40
CA ASN A 210 -5.04 -12.53 14.05
C ASN A 210 -3.86 -11.68 13.56
N LEU A 211 -2.91 -12.27 12.83
CA LEU A 211 -1.80 -11.55 12.22
C LEU A 211 -2.32 -10.48 11.25
N VAL A 212 -1.47 -9.49 10.94
CA VAL A 212 -1.72 -8.58 9.84
C VAL A 212 -1.76 -9.36 8.52
N VAL A 213 -2.80 -9.16 7.72
CA VAL A 213 -2.87 -9.63 6.34
C VAL A 213 -2.46 -8.47 5.41
N ALA A 214 -1.30 -8.60 4.76
CA ALA A 214 -0.78 -7.59 3.86
C ALA A 214 -0.92 -8.04 2.39
N LEU A 215 -1.47 -7.17 1.54
CA LEU A 215 -1.71 -7.46 0.12
C LEU A 215 -0.55 -6.96 -0.77
N GLY A 216 0.09 -7.85 -1.52
CA GLY A 216 1.02 -7.49 -2.59
C GLY A 216 0.48 -7.88 -3.97
N LEU A 217 -0.39 -7.04 -4.52
CA LEU A 217 -1.13 -7.30 -5.75
C LEU A 217 -0.68 -6.41 -6.93
N GLY A 218 0.48 -5.76 -6.83
CA GLY A 218 0.95 -4.78 -7.82
C GLY A 218 0.36 -3.37 -7.62
N ILE A 219 0.16 -2.97 -6.36
CA ILE A 219 -0.29 -1.63 -5.98
C ILE A 219 0.74 -0.60 -6.44
N SER A 220 0.27 0.44 -7.13
CA SER A 220 1.14 1.42 -7.78
C SER A 220 0.72 2.88 -7.57
N THR A 221 -0.47 3.11 -7.01
CA THR A 221 -1.05 4.44 -6.79
C THR A 221 -1.60 4.56 -5.36
N PRO A 222 -1.68 5.78 -4.81
CA PRO A 222 -2.34 6.03 -3.51
C PRO A 222 -3.78 5.51 -3.46
N GLU A 223 -4.53 5.63 -4.55
CA GLU A 223 -5.94 5.21 -4.65
C GLU A 223 -6.06 3.71 -4.52
N GLN A 224 -5.19 2.95 -5.19
CA GLN A 224 -5.13 1.49 -5.09
C GLN A 224 -4.74 1.04 -3.69
N ALA A 225 -3.81 1.75 -3.03
CA ALA A 225 -3.41 1.45 -1.66
C ALA A 225 -4.59 1.64 -0.69
N ALA A 226 -5.31 2.76 -0.82
CA ALA A 226 -6.50 3.07 -0.01
C ALA A 226 -7.64 2.07 -0.26
N GLU A 227 -7.88 1.69 -1.53
CA GLU A 227 -8.91 0.70 -1.90
C GLU A 227 -8.59 -0.67 -1.31
N ALA A 228 -7.36 -1.17 -1.48
CA ALA A 228 -6.93 -2.45 -0.92
C ALA A 228 -7.05 -2.48 0.62
N CYS A 229 -6.79 -1.36 1.28
CA CYS A 229 -6.93 -1.23 2.73
C CYS A 229 -8.38 -1.24 3.23
N GLN A 230 -9.40 -1.13 2.37
CA GLN A 230 -10.79 -1.31 2.78
C GLN A 230 -11.07 -2.74 3.24
N VAL A 231 -10.34 -3.71 2.68
CA VAL A 231 -10.58 -5.15 2.91
C VAL A 231 -9.42 -5.85 3.62
N ALA A 232 -8.22 -5.28 3.61
CA ALA A 232 -7.04 -5.85 4.27
C ALA A 232 -6.50 -4.98 5.41
N ASP A 233 -5.60 -5.56 6.21
CA ASP A 233 -4.92 -4.86 7.30
C ASP A 233 -3.79 -3.97 6.79
N GLY A 234 -3.25 -4.27 5.60
CA GLY A 234 -2.19 -3.48 5.00
C GLY A 234 -1.87 -3.88 3.55
N VAL A 235 -0.88 -3.19 2.99
CA VAL A 235 -0.46 -3.33 1.59
C VAL A 235 1.05 -3.35 1.48
N VAL A 236 1.54 -4.10 0.48
CA VAL A 236 2.94 -4.12 0.08
C VAL A 236 3.09 -3.41 -1.25
N VAL A 237 4.01 -2.45 -1.30
CA VAL A 237 4.29 -1.64 -2.49
C VAL A 237 5.75 -1.82 -2.87
N GLY A 238 6.01 -2.52 -3.98
CA GLY A 238 7.37 -2.76 -4.48
C GLY A 238 7.65 -2.10 -5.81
N SER A 239 7.06 -2.62 -6.90
CA SER A 239 7.41 -2.19 -8.26
C SER A 239 7.31 -0.67 -8.48
N ALA A 240 6.33 0.01 -7.87
CA ALA A 240 6.21 1.46 -8.00
C ALA A 240 7.32 2.25 -7.29
N ILE A 241 7.71 1.81 -6.08
CA ILE A 241 8.84 2.39 -5.33
C ILE A 241 10.15 2.13 -6.08
N VAL A 242 10.40 0.89 -6.48
CA VAL A 242 11.63 0.52 -7.20
C VAL A 242 11.72 1.26 -8.54
N LYS A 243 10.61 1.46 -9.25
CA LYS A 243 10.57 2.25 -10.49
C LYS A 243 11.06 3.67 -10.26
N ARG A 244 10.60 4.33 -9.20
CA ARG A 244 11.00 5.70 -8.83
C ARG A 244 12.51 5.82 -8.61
N VAL A 245 13.09 4.84 -7.92
CA VAL A 245 14.53 4.79 -7.64
C VAL A 245 15.34 4.45 -8.89
N LEU A 246 14.91 3.44 -9.66
CA LEU A 246 15.65 2.90 -10.79
C LEU A 246 15.59 3.79 -12.04
N GLU A 247 14.40 4.28 -12.40
CA GLU A 247 14.16 4.98 -13.67
C GLU A 247 14.21 6.49 -13.53
N ASP A 248 13.62 7.04 -12.47
CA ASP A 248 13.57 8.48 -12.27
C ASP A 248 14.78 9.01 -11.48
N HIS A 249 15.60 8.10 -10.91
CA HIS A 249 16.66 8.43 -9.95
C HIS A 249 16.18 9.35 -8.83
N GLY A 250 14.91 9.20 -8.45
CA GLY A 250 14.20 10.08 -7.53
C GLY A 250 13.95 9.42 -6.18
N SER A 251 13.68 10.27 -5.18
CA SER A 251 13.24 9.81 -3.86
C SER A 251 11.86 9.14 -3.96
N PRO A 252 11.64 7.98 -3.32
CA PRO A 252 10.32 7.37 -3.19
C PRO A 252 9.46 8.04 -2.11
N ALA A 253 9.98 8.99 -1.32
CA ALA A 253 9.29 9.57 -0.16
C ALA A 253 7.95 10.21 -0.52
N GLU A 254 7.87 10.94 -1.63
CA GLU A 254 6.62 11.57 -2.08
C GLU A 254 5.52 10.54 -2.35
N LEU A 255 5.87 9.44 -3.01
CA LEU A 255 4.92 8.36 -3.32
C LEU A 255 4.46 7.66 -2.04
N VAL A 256 5.40 7.32 -1.14
CA VAL A 256 5.10 6.66 0.13
C VAL A 256 4.23 7.54 1.02
N ALA A 257 4.53 8.84 1.10
CA ALA A 257 3.74 9.81 1.86
C ALA A 257 2.34 9.99 1.28
N ALA A 258 2.21 10.04 -0.05
CA ALA A 258 0.91 10.10 -0.72
C ALA A 258 0.07 8.83 -0.45
N MET A 259 0.68 7.64 -0.54
CA MET A 259 0.03 6.37 -0.21
C MET A 259 -0.41 6.34 1.26
N ARG A 260 0.46 6.76 2.18
CA ARG A 260 0.14 6.88 3.60
C ARG A 260 -1.06 7.79 3.83
N ALA A 261 -1.04 9.00 3.26
CA ALA A 261 -2.13 9.94 3.39
C ALA A 261 -3.46 9.38 2.83
N ALA A 262 -3.42 8.69 1.69
CA ALA A 262 -4.62 8.09 1.10
C ALA A 262 -5.16 6.90 1.92
N MET A 263 -4.29 6.09 2.53
CA MET A 263 -4.66 4.98 3.41
C MET A 263 -5.23 5.45 4.74
N ASP A 264 -4.70 6.53 5.30
CA ASP A 264 -5.14 7.11 6.58
C ASP A 264 -6.35 8.04 6.42
N ALA A 265 -6.69 8.42 5.18
CA ALA A 265 -7.89 9.21 4.90
C ALA A 265 -9.13 8.43 5.34
N GLU A 266 -9.77 8.89 6.41
CA GLU A 266 -11.04 8.33 6.86
C GLU A 266 -12.06 8.42 5.71
N LYS A 267 -12.54 7.28 5.24
CA LYS A 267 -13.71 7.18 4.38
C LYS A 267 -14.83 6.64 5.26
N ASP A 268 -15.87 7.44 5.49
CA ASP A 268 -17.08 6.93 6.11
C ASP A 268 -17.76 5.97 5.12
N PRO A 269 -17.90 4.66 5.45
CA PRO A 269 -18.56 3.70 4.57
C PRO A 269 -20.05 4.00 4.34
N HIS A 270 -20.65 4.84 5.18
CA HIS A 270 -22.03 5.31 5.02
C HIS A 270 -22.14 6.64 4.26
N CYS A 271 -21.01 7.31 3.96
CA CYS A 271 -21.00 8.53 3.18
C CYS A 271 -20.97 8.24 1.68
N LEU A 272 -22.01 8.67 0.96
CA LEU A 272 -22.13 8.52 -0.49
C LEU A 272 -21.03 9.27 -1.25
N LEU A 273 -20.51 10.36 -0.70
CA LEU A 273 -19.45 11.18 -1.30
C LEU A 273 -18.07 10.52 -1.16
N CYS A 274 -17.77 9.86 -0.03
CA CYS A 274 -16.53 9.09 0.14
C CYS A 274 -16.39 7.95 -0.87
N ARG A 275 -17.52 7.31 -1.22
CA ARG A 275 -17.58 6.19 -2.16
C ARG A 275 -17.36 6.61 -3.61
N ALA A 276 -17.56 7.89 -3.92
CA ALA A 276 -17.26 8.51 -5.21
C ALA A 276 -17.85 7.73 -6.41
N GLU A 277 -19.08 7.21 -6.29
CA GLU A 277 -19.74 6.49 -7.37
C GLU A 277 -20.01 7.43 -8.56
N ARG A 278 -19.62 7.00 -9.77
CA ARG A 278 -19.79 7.79 -11.00
C ARG A 278 -21.22 7.71 -11.55
N VAL A 279 -22.16 8.30 -10.82
CA VAL A 279 -23.60 8.30 -11.16
C VAL A 279 -24.02 9.45 -12.08
N THR A 280 -23.21 10.51 -12.17
CA THR A 280 -23.45 11.70 -12.99
C THR A 280 -22.23 12.02 -13.87
N HIS A 281 -22.32 13.10 -14.65
CA HIS A 281 -21.18 13.57 -15.45
C HIS A 281 -20.06 14.12 -14.56
N TRP A 282 -18.82 13.71 -14.83
CA TRP A 282 -17.62 14.17 -14.12
C TRP A 282 -16.81 15.12 -15.00
N PHE A 283 -16.40 16.24 -14.42
CA PHE A 283 -15.58 17.26 -15.05
C PHE A 283 -14.08 17.08 -14.73
N TYR A 284 -13.77 16.60 -13.53
CA TYR A 284 -12.40 16.52 -13.02
C TYR A 284 -12.26 15.40 -11.99
N ASP A 285 -11.06 14.81 -11.92
CA ASP A 285 -10.73 13.76 -10.98
C ASP A 285 -9.22 13.73 -10.70
N ASP A 286 -8.81 13.86 -9.43
CA ASP A 286 -7.44 13.67 -8.95
C ASP A 286 -7.39 13.12 -7.51
N ASP A 287 -6.19 12.93 -6.97
CA ASP A 287 -5.96 12.31 -5.66
C ASP A 287 -6.50 13.15 -4.48
N GLU A 288 -6.75 14.46 -4.66
CA GLU A 288 -7.26 15.36 -3.62
C GLU A 288 -8.79 15.48 -3.69
N CYS A 289 -9.38 15.51 -4.89
CA CYS A 289 -10.81 15.76 -5.10
C CYS A 289 -11.35 15.24 -6.43
N TRP A 290 -12.66 15.25 -6.54
CA TRP A 290 -13.36 15.09 -7.81
C TRP A 290 -14.39 16.20 -8.00
N ILE A 291 -14.67 16.54 -9.26
CA ILE A 291 -15.72 17.51 -9.62
C ILE A 291 -16.71 16.83 -10.54
N ALA A 292 -17.97 16.80 -10.13
CA ALA A 292 -19.05 16.20 -10.90
C ALA A 292 -20.31 17.06 -10.85
N GLU A 293 -21.22 16.82 -11.77
CA GLU A 293 -22.56 17.36 -11.72
C GLU A 293 -23.32 16.72 -10.56
N CYS A 294 -23.93 17.51 -9.69
CA CYS A 294 -24.76 16.97 -8.60
C CYS A 294 -26.08 16.44 -9.15
N ASP A 295 -26.42 15.20 -8.77
CA ASP A 295 -27.66 14.51 -9.15
C ASP A 295 -28.95 15.19 -8.65
N GLN A 296 -28.85 16.02 -7.60
CA GLN A 296 -30.00 16.71 -7.02
C GLN A 296 -30.25 18.09 -7.63
N CYS A 297 -29.22 18.77 -8.11
CA CYS A 297 -29.36 20.15 -8.56
C CYS A 297 -28.72 20.48 -9.90
N ASP A 298 -28.10 19.49 -10.55
CA ASP A 298 -27.51 19.59 -11.89
C ASP A 298 -26.42 20.67 -12.01
N THR A 299 -25.76 20.99 -10.88
CA THR A 299 -24.66 21.98 -10.83
C THR A 299 -23.32 21.28 -10.59
N PRO A 300 -22.20 21.79 -11.12
CA PRO A 300 -20.88 21.30 -10.75
C PRO A 300 -20.62 21.44 -9.25
N MET A 301 -20.08 20.39 -8.66
CA MET A 301 -19.75 20.29 -7.24
C MET A 301 -18.37 19.66 -7.10
N VAL A 302 -17.48 20.32 -6.35
CA VAL A 302 -16.23 19.71 -5.89
C VAL A 302 -16.46 18.96 -4.60
N VAL A 303 -15.84 17.80 -4.46
CA VAL A 303 -15.89 16.98 -3.26
C VAL A 303 -14.48 16.62 -2.85
N TRP A 304 -14.15 16.84 -1.58
CA TRP A 304 -12.89 16.40 -1.01
C TRP A 304 -12.89 14.88 -0.86
N ARG A 305 -11.79 14.19 -1.17
CA ARG A 305 -11.79 12.72 -1.11
C ARG A 305 -11.86 12.15 0.32
N SER A 306 -11.37 12.89 1.30
CA SER A 306 -11.44 12.50 2.71
C SER A 306 -12.81 12.83 3.30
N HIS A 307 -13.29 11.98 4.20
CA HIS A 307 -14.45 12.30 5.04
C HIS A 307 -14.08 13.41 6.03
N GLY A 308 -15.06 14.24 6.38
CA GLY A 308 -14.84 15.38 7.26
C GLY A 308 -14.66 16.71 6.53
N MET A 309 -14.11 17.66 7.28
CA MET A 309 -13.93 19.05 6.86
C MET A 309 -12.43 19.36 6.69
N PRO A 310 -11.99 19.82 5.50
CA PRO A 310 -10.60 20.14 5.25
C PRO A 310 -10.19 21.43 5.97
N ALA A 311 -8.88 21.61 6.15
CA ALA A 311 -8.32 22.91 6.54
C ALA A 311 -8.59 23.97 5.47
N ASP A 312 -8.61 25.26 5.86
CA ASP A 312 -8.96 26.37 4.97
C ASP A 312 -8.12 26.40 3.68
N GLU A 313 -6.80 26.16 3.77
CA GLU A 313 -5.91 26.13 2.61
C GLU A 313 -6.26 25.03 1.59
N VAL A 314 -6.70 23.87 2.09
CA VAL A 314 -7.17 22.77 1.24
C VAL A 314 -8.50 23.18 0.61
N ALA A 315 -9.45 23.68 1.41
CA ALA A 315 -10.75 24.13 0.94
C ALA A 315 -10.66 25.18 -0.19
N ASP A 316 -9.71 26.11 -0.08
CA ASP A 316 -9.49 27.15 -1.08
C ASP A 316 -8.87 26.59 -2.38
N ARG A 317 -7.95 25.62 -2.30
CA ARG A 317 -7.46 24.90 -3.49
C ARG A 317 -8.58 24.14 -4.20
N LEU A 318 -9.45 23.47 -3.43
CA LEU A 318 -10.60 22.75 -3.99
C LEU A 318 -11.56 23.69 -4.72
N LYS A 319 -11.85 24.87 -4.14
CA LYS A 319 -12.66 25.90 -4.80
C LYS A 319 -12.00 26.44 -6.06
N ALA A 320 -10.68 26.62 -6.07
CA ALA A 320 -9.96 27.07 -7.27
C ALA A 320 -10.05 26.05 -8.42
N LYS A 321 -9.99 24.74 -8.11
CA LYS A 321 -10.25 23.68 -9.10
C LYS A 321 -11.69 23.74 -9.61
N LEU A 322 -12.66 23.90 -8.70
CA LEU A 322 -14.06 24.06 -9.07
C LEU A 322 -14.33 25.30 -9.93
N GLU A 323 -13.61 26.39 -9.67
CA GLU A 323 -13.73 27.63 -10.42
C GLU A 323 -13.42 27.44 -11.90
N SER A 324 -12.38 26.65 -12.21
CA SER A 324 -12.00 26.36 -13.59
C SER A 324 -13.15 25.70 -14.35
N VAL A 325 -13.83 24.72 -13.71
CA VAL A 325 -15.03 24.08 -14.26
C VAL A 325 -16.21 25.06 -14.34
N ALA A 326 -16.38 25.93 -13.34
CA ALA A 326 -17.44 26.92 -13.32
C ALA A 326 -17.35 27.90 -14.49
N ILE A 327 -16.14 28.35 -14.83
CA ILE A 327 -15.88 29.24 -15.96
C ILE A 327 -16.23 28.55 -17.28
N GLU A 328 -15.94 27.26 -17.43
CA GLU A 328 -16.30 26.49 -18.63
C GLU A 328 -17.82 26.31 -18.77
N VAL A 329 -18.51 26.02 -17.68
CA VAL A 329 -19.95 25.71 -17.68
C VAL A 329 -20.81 26.98 -17.74
N TYR A 330 -20.43 28.03 -17.01
CA TYR A 330 -21.25 29.24 -16.83
C TYR A 330 -20.62 30.52 -17.37
N GLY A 331 -19.34 30.51 -17.74
CA GLY A 331 -18.57 31.71 -18.10
C GLY A 331 -18.03 32.47 -16.89
N GLU A 332 -17.05 33.35 -17.11
CA GLU A 332 -16.25 34.05 -16.07
C GLU A 332 -17.05 34.80 -14.98
N LYS A 333 -18.30 35.17 -15.24
CA LYS A 333 -19.17 35.90 -14.30
C LYS A 333 -20.54 35.27 -14.13
N GLY A 334 -20.69 34.03 -14.60
CA GLY A 334 -21.97 33.35 -14.66
C GLY A 334 -22.29 32.50 -13.43
N TYR A 335 -21.49 32.57 -12.36
CA TYR A 335 -21.64 31.68 -11.20
C TYR A 335 -21.38 32.35 -9.85
N TRP A 336 -21.76 31.64 -8.78
CA TRP A 336 -21.38 31.93 -7.40
C TRP A 336 -21.16 30.61 -6.63
N PHE A 337 -20.32 30.64 -5.59
CA PHE A 337 -20.03 29.47 -4.76
C PHE A 337 -21.08 29.28 -3.66
N ASP A 338 -21.70 28.10 -3.61
CA ASP A 338 -22.58 27.65 -2.53
C ASP A 338 -21.84 26.63 -1.65
N PRO A 339 -21.31 27.06 -0.49
CA PRO A 339 -20.62 26.16 0.43
C PRO A 339 -21.60 25.36 1.31
N MET A 340 -22.92 25.47 1.10
CA MET A 340 -23.89 24.88 2.02
C MET A 340 -24.06 23.38 1.76
N MET A 341 -23.37 22.57 2.58
CA MET A 341 -23.31 21.10 2.55
C MET A 341 -24.57 20.44 3.13
N ARG A 342 -25.74 20.76 2.56
CA ARG A 342 -27.07 20.48 3.18
C ARG A 342 -27.35 19.00 3.42
N ASN A 343 -27.00 18.14 2.48
CA ASN A 343 -27.40 16.72 2.49
C ASN A 343 -26.37 15.83 3.20
N ILE A 344 -25.10 16.23 3.18
CA ILE A 344 -23.97 15.47 3.75
C ILE A 344 -23.08 16.46 4.50
N PRO A 345 -23.53 16.96 5.66
CA PRO A 345 -22.90 18.08 6.36
C PRO A 345 -21.55 17.75 7.02
N ASP A 346 -21.24 16.46 7.14
CA ASP A 346 -20.01 15.90 7.67
C ASP A 346 -18.96 15.61 6.57
N HIS A 347 -19.29 15.87 5.30
CA HIS A 347 -18.38 15.68 4.18
C HIS A 347 -18.24 16.95 3.37
N PHE A 348 -17.02 17.46 3.24
CA PHE A 348 -16.79 18.67 2.47
C PHE A 348 -17.13 18.51 1.00
N HIS A 349 -18.11 19.31 0.57
CA HIS A 349 -18.43 19.53 -0.82
C HIS A 349 -18.86 20.98 -1.02
N CYS A 350 -18.54 21.54 -2.18
CA CYS A 350 -18.92 22.90 -2.53
C CYS A 350 -19.52 22.89 -3.94
N HIS A 351 -20.64 23.58 -4.11
CA HIS A 351 -21.29 23.73 -5.42
C HIS A 351 -20.92 25.07 -6.04
N VAL A 352 -20.90 25.12 -7.36
CA VAL A 352 -21.00 26.38 -8.11
C VAL A 352 -22.36 26.47 -8.75
N ARG A 353 -23.08 27.54 -8.45
CA ARG A 353 -24.46 27.78 -8.87
C ARG A 353 -24.46 28.84 -9.96
N PRO A 354 -25.43 28.83 -10.91
CA PRO A 354 -25.52 29.90 -11.90
C PRO A 354 -25.89 31.24 -11.24
N ALA A 355 -25.39 32.36 -11.77
CA ALA A 355 -25.62 33.71 -11.23
C ALA A 355 -27.10 34.09 -11.15
N GLY A 356 -27.94 33.53 -12.03
CA GLY A 356 -29.38 33.79 -12.09
C GLY A 356 -30.26 32.80 -11.35
N GLY A 357 -29.70 31.82 -10.63
CA GLY A 357 -30.53 30.77 -10.04
C GLY A 357 -29.80 29.79 -9.15
N PHE A 358 -30.51 28.72 -8.78
CA PHE A 358 -30.00 27.72 -7.85
C PHE A 358 -29.72 26.36 -8.52
N PHE A 359 -30.42 26.05 -9.60
CA PHE A 359 -30.30 24.79 -10.31
C PHE A 359 -29.52 24.97 -11.61
N GLY A 360 -28.74 23.96 -11.99
CA GLY A 360 -27.99 24.00 -13.22
C GLY A 360 -28.86 23.81 -14.46
N PRO A 361 -28.29 24.00 -15.67
CA PRO A 361 -29.06 24.09 -16.92
C PRO A 361 -29.79 22.80 -17.29
N GLY A 362 -29.30 21.65 -16.82
CA GLY A 362 -29.93 20.34 -17.00
C GLY A 362 -31.18 20.12 -16.13
N SER A 363 -31.42 20.97 -15.14
CA SER A 363 -32.46 20.75 -14.15
C SER A 363 -33.86 21.12 -14.65
N PRO A 364 -34.89 20.27 -14.41
CA PRO A 364 -36.27 20.65 -14.68
C PRO A 364 -36.73 21.83 -13.81
N LEU A 365 -36.00 22.15 -12.72
CA LEU A 365 -36.27 23.24 -11.80
C LEU A 365 -35.55 24.55 -12.18
N ALA A 366 -34.78 24.57 -13.27
CA ALA A 366 -33.98 25.74 -13.69
C ALA A 366 -34.79 26.94 -14.21
N THR A 367 -36.12 26.80 -14.38
CA THR A 367 -37.01 27.82 -14.97
C THR A 367 -38.12 28.32 -14.03
N GLY A 368 -37.91 28.23 -12.72
CA GLY A 368 -38.82 28.75 -11.68
C GLY A 368 -38.51 30.17 -11.21
#